data_AF-A0A8K1FNS8-F1
#
_entry.id   AF-A0A8K1FNS8-F1
#
_cell.length_a   1.000
_cell.length_b   1.000
_cell.length_c   1.000
_cell.angle_alpha   90.00
_cell.angle_beta   90.00
_cell.angle_gamma   90.00
#
_symmetry.space_group_name_H-M   'P 1'
#
loop_
_entity.id
_entity.type
_entity.pdbx_description
1 polymer ?
#
loop_
_entity_poly.entity_id
_entity_poly.type
_entity_poly.pdbx_seq_one_letter_code
_entity_poly.pdbx_strand_id
1 'polypeptide(L)'
;MAAGRDPTLGPYSILGDNDFPYEDRCVVCVRRGRTYKPMRVRDAVSPRYAVEVPDQVSTGYRAISRDSIVLSEDATAHWTNACSMLAVTITNLAKSCTLLGYDVLTDRLNVAREDDTVWQIADSLLVLIIPVSDNALFGRFVIPSSNGSACILRLEGAYVTPTMAEAWIWGIDRHIVEQSMREWLGAHKGSWRHGWLHNSDTGSIWYEDMFNSKQNSLGFLSSRFEGWTGTEMDCTTRPSVCKHLATDCRWGDTLHTSEQLEYLQLILAGDGTGEGLFQLNFIKTLKIWNVYTLALLVSNASVMIILSHWLIAICALHRNYRHQHEAVPTVSIGVLSNNKGFVLLPLVLLPRLRVALAAFFTVGCAFEGEQLTLSEAWFVIYPGIAQVLLFTFSAFNLAVKVCRRRMSDALFGPMLIFFCSLHLLKQPLANSTWLGYDGRIPTVISSSEYETLTLLDFFTTDVALRMNASQRQEATCRIEIAQQIKLNRCWRFDRG
;
A
#
# COMPACT_ATOMS: atom_id res chain seq x y z
N MET A 1 -5.51 11.39 6.83
CA MET A 1 -6.43 10.73 5.88
C MET A 1 -7.55 10.09 6.69
N ALA A 2 -8.75 10.04 6.12
CA ALA A 2 -9.92 9.39 6.70
C ALA A 2 -10.58 8.55 5.60
N ALA A 3 -10.93 7.31 5.89
CA ALA A 3 -11.63 6.39 5.00
C ALA A 3 -12.69 5.63 5.80
N GLY A 4 -13.75 5.21 5.10
CA GLY A 4 -14.91 4.55 5.69
C GLY A 4 -15.87 5.50 6.40
N ARG A 5 -16.67 4.98 7.34
CA ARG A 5 -17.71 5.75 8.04
C ARG A 5 -17.80 5.35 9.52
N ASP A 6 -18.47 6.17 10.30
CA ASP A 6 -18.68 5.93 11.73
C ASP A 6 -19.35 4.56 11.98
N PRO A 7 -18.80 3.69 12.85
CA PRO A 7 -19.34 2.36 13.12
C PRO A 7 -20.73 2.39 13.75
N THR A 8 -21.13 3.49 14.39
CA THR A 8 -22.46 3.64 15.00
C THR A 8 -23.59 3.70 13.96
N LEU A 9 -23.26 3.96 12.69
CA LEU A 9 -24.21 3.89 11.58
C LEU A 9 -24.49 2.46 11.12
N GLY A 10 -23.83 1.47 11.73
CA GLY A 10 -23.98 0.05 11.42
C GLY A 10 -23.22 -0.41 10.16
N PRO A 11 -23.36 -1.69 9.78
CA PRO A 11 -22.63 -2.30 8.67
C PRO A 11 -22.95 -1.70 7.29
N TYR A 12 -21.97 -1.76 6.38
CA TYR A 12 -22.09 -1.44 4.96
C TYR A 12 -21.11 -2.24 4.11
N SER A 13 -21.32 -2.18 2.80
CA SER A 13 -20.40 -2.73 1.82
C SER A 13 -18.99 -2.12 1.95
N ILE A 14 -18.07 -2.95 2.41
CA ILE A 14 -16.64 -2.71 2.41
C ILE A 14 -16.12 -3.10 1.02
N LEU A 15 -15.55 -2.14 0.31
CA LEU A 15 -14.93 -2.41 -0.98
C LEU A 15 -13.55 -3.06 -0.80
N GLY A 16 -13.13 -3.84 -1.79
CA GLY A 16 -11.78 -4.43 -1.83
C GLY A 16 -11.57 -5.63 -0.91
N ASP A 17 -10.43 -6.30 -1.11
CA ASP A 17 -10.04 -7.52 -0.41
C ASP A 17 -8.90 -7.26 0.60
N ASN A 18 -8.62 -5.99 0.88
CA ASN A 18 -7.64 -5.60 1.87
C ASN A 18 -8.14 -6.02 3.25
N ASP A 19 -7.21 -6.29 4.14
CA ASP A 19 -7.42 -6.54 5.55
C ASP A 19 -8.07 -7.88 5.99
N PHE A 20 -8.77 -8.58 5.09
CA PHE A 20 -9.37 -9.89 5.38
C PHE A 20 -8.33 -11.02 5.67
N PRO A 21 -8.62 -11.98 6.56
CA PRO A 21 -7.68 -13.04 6.92
C PRO A 21 -7.68 -14.24 5.95
N TYR A 22 -7.27 -14.05 4.69
CA TYR A 22 -7.25 -15.16 3.71
C TYR A 22 -6.10 -16.16 3.93
N GLU A 23 -6.41 -17.45 3.86
CA GLU A 23 -5.46 -18.57 4.05
C GLU A 23 -4.26 -18.55 3.08
N ASP A 24 -4.44 -18.00 1.88
CA ASP A 24 -3.43 -17.95 0.83
C ASP A 24 -2.35 -16.89 1.10
N ARG A 25 -2.67 -15.85 1.88
CA ARG A 25 -1.71 -14.80 2.28
C ARG A 25 -1.30 -14.87 3.75
N CYS A 26 -2.15 -15.42 4.62
CA CYS A 26 -1.82 -15.62 6.02
C CYS A 26 -0.59 -16.53 6.18
N VAL A 27 0.29 -16.17 7.11
CA VAL A 27 1.59 -16.82 7.33
C VAL A 27 1.65 -17.41 8.74
N VAL A 28 2.23 -18.60 8.83
CA VAL A 28 2.55 -19.28 10.08
C VAL A 28 4.06 -19.52 10.15
N CYS A 29 4.62 -19.43 11.34
CA CYS A 29 6.04 -19.68 11.56
C CYS A 29 6.23 -21.14 11.98
N VAL A 30 6.76 -21.98 11.09
CA VAL A 30 6.96 -23.42 11.32
C VAL A 30 8.44 -23.72 11.51
N ARG A 31 8.78 -24.53 12.51
CA ARG A 31 10.15 -24.93 12.80
C ARG A 31 10.69 -25.80 11.66
N ARG A 32 11.82 -25.37 11.08
CA ARG A 32 12.59 -26.14 10.09
C ARG A 32 14.03 -26.22 10.57
N GLY A 33 14.40 -27.34 11.17
CA GLY A 33 15.68 -27.50 11.85
C GLY A 33 15.74 -26.68 13.13
N ARG A 34 16.69 -25.74 13.22
CA ARG A 34 16.90 -24.87 14.40
C ARG A 34 16.21 -23.50 14.32
N THR A 35 15.56 -23.20 13.19
CA THR A 35 14.98 -21.88 12.91
C THR A 35 13.51 -22.01 12.56
N TYR A 36 12.72 -20.98 12.85
CA TYR A 36 11.35 -20.87 12.36
C TYR A 36 11.34 -20.19 11.00
N LYS A 37 10.58 -20.75 10.05
CA LYS A 37 10.44 -20.21 8.70
C LYS A 37 8.96 -19.95 8.39
N PRO A 38 8.65 -18.91 7.60
CA PRO A 38 7.29 -18.63 7.20
C PRO A 38 6.78 -19.73 6.26
N MET A 39 5.52 -20.11 6.44
CA MET A 39 4.75 -20.99 5.58
C MET A 39 3.35 -20.41 5.46
N ARG A 40 2.72 -20.47 4.29
CA ARG A 40 1.33 -20.03 4.15
C ARG A 40 0.40 -20.96 4.92
N VAL A 41 -0.66 -20.43 5.52
CA VAL A 41 -1.67 -21.22 6.23
C VAL A 41 -2.21 -22.33 5.34
N ARG A 42 -2.56 -22.00 4.09
CA ARG A 42 -3.05 -23.00 3.11
C ARG A 42 -2.12 -24.20 2.94
N ASP A 43 -0.80 -23.99 2.96
CA ASP A 43 0.19 -25.07 2.82
C ASP A 43 0.41 -25.83 4.14
N ALA A 44 0.35 -25.10 5.27
CA ALA A 44 0.53 -25.63 6.61
C ALA A 44 -0.65 -26.48 7.08
N VAL A 45 -1.87 -26.12 6.66
CA VAL A 45 -3.11 -26.89 6.90
C VAL A 45 -3.22 -28.02 5.87
N SER A 46 -2.24 -28.91 5.91
CA SER A 46 -2.21 -30.14 5.12
C SER A 46 -1.84 -31.32 6.03
N PRO A 47 -2.27 -32.55 5.70
CA PRO A 47 -1.98 -33.74 6.54
C PRO A 47 -0.49 -34.00 6.78
N ARG A 48 0.40 -33.35 6.01
CA ARG A 48 1.85 -33.42 6.19
C ARG A 48 2.36 -32.58 7.35
N TYR A 49 1.71 -31.45 7.65
CA TYR A 49 2.19 -30.45 8.60
C TYR A 49 1.20 -30.13 9.72
N ALA A 50 -0.05 -30.58 9.61
CA ALA A 50 -1.08 -30.36 10.61
C ALA A 50 -1.90 -31.63 10.86
N VAL A 51 -2.50 -31.69 12.05
CA VAL A 51 -3.43 -32.74 12.45
C VAL A 51 -4.77 -32.11 12.77
N GLU A 52 -5.84 -32.68 12.22
CA GLU A 52 -7.20 -32.28 12.56
C GLU A 52 -7.50 -32.62 14.03
N VAL A 53 -8.02 -31.64 14.77
CA VAL A 53 -8.30 -31.76 16.19
C VAL A 53 -9.80 -32.01 16.40
N PRO A 54 -10.20 -32.98 17.23
CA PRO A 54 -11.62 -33.23 17.50
C PRO A 54 -12.36 -32.00 18.06
N ASP A 55 -13.61 -31.81 17.62
CA ASP A 55 -14.49 -30.66 17.87
C ASP A 55 -14.68 -30.25 19.34
N GLN A 56 -14.42 -31.14 20.30
CA GLN A 56 -14.80 -30.92 21.70
C GLN A 56 -13.79 -30.12 22.53
N VAL A 57 -12.60 -29.78 22.01
CA VAL A 57 -11.51 -29.20 22.83
C VAL A 57 -10.76 -28.03 22.18
N SER A 58 -10.89 -27.79 20.87
CA SER A 58 -9.93 -26.91 20.18
C SER A 58 -10.52 -25.57 19.72
N THR A 59 -10.03 -24.48 20.33
CA THR A 59 -10.14 -23.15 19.76
C THR A 59 -8.93 -22.87 18.88
N GLY A 60 -9.14 -22.12 17.80
CA GLY A 60 -8.13 -21.73 16.81
C GLY A 60 -8.50 -20.37 16.21
N TYR A 61 -7.76 -19.87 15.24
CA TYR A 61 -8.18 -18.67 14.50
C TYR A 61 -8.71 -19.04 13.12
N ARG A 62 -9.88 -18.52 12.76
CA ARG A 62 -10.50 -18.78 11.46
C ARG A 62 -9.85 -17.96 10.36
N ALA A 63 -9.46 -18.64 9.28
CA ALA A 63 -8.96 -18.03 8.06
C ALA A 63 -9.91 -18.34 6.89
N ILE A 64 -10.00 -17.44 5.91
CA ILE A 64 -10.94 -17.48 4.79
C ILE A 64 -10.26 -18.10 3.57
N SER A 65 -10.95 -18.96 2.83
CA SER A 65 -10.40 -19.55 1.60
C SER A 65 -10.52 -18.58 0.42
N ARG A 66 -9.47 -18.49 -0.40
CA ARG A 66 -9.45 -17.69 -1.65
C ARG A 66 -8.54 -18.34 -2.70
N ASP A 67 -8.73 -17.94 -3.97
CA ASP A 67 -7.80 -18.24 -5.06
C ASP A 67 -6.36 -17.89 -4.67
N SER A 68 -5.42 -18.79 -4.95
CA SER A 68 -4.09 -18.77 -4.36
C SER A 68 -3.23 -17.61 -4.83
N ILE A 69 -2.61 -16.91 -3.88
CA ILE A 69 -1.48 -16.00 -4.12
C ILE A 69 -0.16 -16.64 -3.70
N VAL A 70 0.90 -16.31 -4.45
CA VAL A 70 2.28 -16.67 -4.12
C VAL A 70 2.93 -15.49 -3.43
N LEU A 71 3.56 -15.74 -2.28
CA LEU A 71 4.34 -14.72 -1.57
C LEU A 71 5.57 -14.34 -2.41
N SER A 72 5.83 -13.04 -2.54
CA SER A 72 7.04 -12.51 -3.18
C SER A 72 8.29 -12.90 -2.38
N GLU A 73 9.45 -12.81 -3.01
CA GLU A 73 10.73 -13.06 -2.34
C GLU A 73 10.96 -12.08 -1.19
N ASP A 74 10.63 -10.80 -1.39
CA ASP A 74 10.71 -9.75 -0.37
C ASP A 74 9.81 -10.06 0.83
N ALA A 75 8.54 -10.41 0.58
CA ALA A 75 7.61 -10.77 1.64
C ALA A 75 8.09 -12.02 2.41
N THR A 76 8.62 -13.02 1.69
CA THR A 76 9.18 -14.23 2.30
C THR A 76 10.39 -13.91 3.18
N ALA A 77 11.30 -13.05 2.71
CA ALA A 77 12.46 -12.61 3.48
C ALA A 77 12.05 -11.83 4.74
N HIS A 78 11.11 -10.90 4.58
CA HIS A 78 10.54 -10.12 5.67
C HIS A 78 9.91 -11.02 6.75
N TRP A 79 9.02 -11.94 6.35
CA TRP A 79 8.37 -12.85 7.30
C TRP A 79 9.33 -13.87 7.90
N THR A 80 10.47 -14.15 7.26
CA THR A 80 11.55 -14.95 7.87
C THR A 80 12.21 -14.21 9.03
N ASN A 81 12.46 -12.91 8.87
CA ASN A 81 12.94 -12.08 9.98
C ASN A 81 11.90 -12.00 11.10
N ALA A 82 10.64 -11.71 10.76
CA ALA A 82 9.55 -11.65 11.72
C ALA A 82 9.41 -12.96 12.50
N CYS A 83 9.44 -14.13 11.84
CA CYS A 83 9.38 -15.43 12.51
C CYS A 83 10.55 -15.67 13.48
N SER A 84 11.74 -15.17 13.15
CA SER A 84 12.91 -15.27 14.03
C SER A 84 12.71 -14.40 15.28
N MET A 85 12.19 -13.19 15.11
CA MET A 85 11.89 -12.28 16.21
C MET A 85 10.75 -12.80 17.10
N LEU A 86 9.66 -13.27 16.49
CA LEU A 86 8.54 -13.90 17.18
C LEU A 86 9.00 -15.09 18.02
N ALA A 87 9.90 -15.93 17.51
CA ALA A 87 10.41 -17.07 18.27
C ALA A 87 11.13 -16.66 19.56
N VAL A 88 11.82 -15.51 19.56
CA VAL A 88 12.52 -14.98 20.73
C VAL A 88 11.56 -14.32 21.72
N THR A 89 10.50 -13.68 21.23
CA THR A 89 9.60 -12.87 22.07
C THR A 89 8.24 -13.52 22.33
N ILE A 90 8.02 -14.77 21.92
CA ILE A 90 6.71 -15.44 21.99
C ILE A 90 6.11 -15.47 23.39
N THR A 91 6.95 -15.68 24.41
CA THR A 91 6.53 -15.67 25.82
C THR A 91 6.05 -14.28 26.25
N ASN A 92 6.70 -13.23 25.79
CA ASN A 92 6.30 -11.85 26.09
C ASN A 92 5.01 -11.47 25.35
N LEU A 93 4.85 -11.91 24.10
CA LEU A 93 3.61 -11.71 23.33
C LEU A 93 2.42 -12.39 24.04
N ALA A 94 2.57 -13.64 24.45
CA ALA A 94 1.54 -14.37 25.21
C ALA A 94 1.23 -13.66 26.53
N LYS A 95 2.26 -13.23 27.29
CA LYS A 95 2.09 -12.46 28.54
C LYS A 95 1.35 -11.15 28.31
N SER A 96 1.70 -10.38 27.28
CA SER A 96 0.99 -9.14 26.92
C SER A 96 -0.48 -9.40 26.62
N CYS A 97 -0.81 -10.46 25.86
CA CYS A 97 -2.20 -10.85 25.63
C CYS A 97 -2.94 -11.24 26.91
N THR A 98 -2.28 -11.94 27.84
CA THR A 98 -2.88 -12.23 29.16
C THR A 98 -3.16 -10.96 29.96
N LEU A 99 -2.26 -9.97 29.93
CA LEU A 99 -2.49 -8.66 30.57
C LEU A 99 -3.68 -7.90 29.95
N LEU A 100 -3.93 -8.10 28.66
CA LEU A 100 -5.09 -7.56 27.93
C LEU A 100 -6.39 -8.38 28.16
N GLY A 101 -6.37 -9.40 29.02
CA GLY A 101 -7.55 -10.19 29.37
C GLY A 101 -7.85 -11.40 28.47
N TYR A 102 -6.93 -11.78 27.58
CA TYR A 102 -7.06 -12.97 26.74
C TYR A 102 -6.48 -14.22 27.41
N ASP A 103 -7.11 -15.37 27.21
CA ASP A 103 -6.65 -16.65 27.77
C ASP A 103 -5.88 -17.45 26.70
N VAL A 104 -4.59 -17.17 26.62
CA VAL A 104 -3.73 -17.63 25.52
C VAL A 104 -3.41 -19.12 25.63
N LEU A 105 -3.62 -19.86 24.54
CA LEU A 105 -3.14 -21.23 24.40
C LEU A 105 -1.61 -21.25 24.21
N THR A 106 -0.89 -22.02 25.02
CA THR A 106 0.59 -21.97 25.08
C THR A 106 1.33 -22.91 24.12
N ASP A 107 0.63 -23.86 23.49
CA ASP A 107 1.34 -25.04 22.96
C ASP A 107 1.62 -24.94 21.46
N ARG A 108 0.59 -24.77 20.63
CA ARG A 108 0.68 -24.77 19.17
C ARG A 108 -0.41 -23.88 18.55
N LEU A 109 -0.18 -23.46 17.31
CA LEU A 109 -1.21 -22.72 16.58
C LEU A 109 -2.28 -23.66 16.04
N ASN A 110 -3.52 -23.36 16.40
CA ASN A 110 -4.69 -23.98 15.82
C ASN A 110 -5.31 -23.00 14.81
N VAL A 111 -5.62 -23.47 13.62
CA VAL A 111 -6.32 -22.71 12.57
C VAL A 111 -7.64 -23.39 12.29
N ALA A 112 -8.72 -22.62 12.29
CA ALA A 112 -10.04 -23.10 11.90
C ALA A 112 -10.31 -22.76 10.43
N ARG A 113 -10.97 -23.68 9.73
CA ARG A 113 -11.50 -23.45 8.39
C ARG A 113 -12.94 -22.92 8.45
N GLU A 114 -13.48 -22.54 7.30
CA GLU A 114 -14.86 -22.06 7.16
C GLU A 114 -15.90 -23.12 7.57
N ASP A 115 -15.58 -24.40 7.42
CA ASP A 115 -16.39 -25.55 7.84
C ASP A 115 -16.28 -25.86 9.34
N ASP A 116 -15.66 -24.96 10.12
CA ASP A 116 -15.34 -25.10 11.54
C ASP A 116 -14.34 -26.23 11.88
N THR A 117 -13.76 -26.90 10.89
CA THR A 117 -12.72 -27.90 11.16
C THR A 117 -11.45 -27.21 11.68
N VAL A 118 -10.92 -27.72 12.79
CA VAL A 118 -9.74 -27.13 13.45
C VAL A 118 -8.51 -27.99 13.18
N TRP A 119 -7.46 -27.34 12.71
CA TRP A 119 -6.19 -27.96 12.38
C TRP A 119 -5.10 -27.42 13.29
N GLN A 120 -4.46 -28.31 14.05
CA GLN A 120 -3.28 -27.97 14.84
C GLN A 120 -2.03 -28.14 13.98
N ILE A 121 -1.31 -27.04 13.78
CA ILE A 121 -0.08 -27.04 12.98
C ILE A 121 1.07 -27.56 13.84
N ALA A 122 1.75 -28.60 13.37
CA ALA A 122 2.87 -29.19 14.06
C ALA A 122 4.08 -28.25 14.03
N ASP A 123 4.82 -28.20 15.14
CA ASP A 123 6.07 -27.45 15.27
C ASP A 123 5.97 -25.95 14.90
N SER A 124 4.81 -25.32 15.08
CA SER A 124 4.62 -23.89 14.82
C SER A 124 4.80 -23.02 16.07
N LEU A 125 5.05 -21.72 15.87
CA LEU A 125 4.76 -20.72 16.90
C LEU A 125 3.23 -20.57 17.05
N LEU A 126 2.76 -20.07 18.19
CA LEU A 126 1.34 -19.85 18.50
C LEU A 126 0.73 -18.57 17.87
N VAL A 127 1.49 -17.89 17.01
CA VAL A 127 1.09 -16.63 16.36
C VAL A 127 0.78 -16.88 14.90
N LEU A 128 -0.40 -16.42 14.47
CA LEU A 128 -0.78 -16.29 13.08
C LEU A 128 -0.44 -14.88 12.58
N ILE A 129 0.21 -14.78 11.43
CA ILE A 129 0.50 -13.50 10.78
C ILE A 129 -0.54 -13.27 9.68
N ILE A 130 -1.22 -12.14 9.72
CA ILE A 130 -2.24 -11.73 8.75
C ILE A 130 -1.74 -10.47 8.04
N PRO A 131 -1.12 -10.59 6.85
CA PRO A 131 -0.74 -9.43 6.07
C PRO A 131 -1.95 -8.55 5.74
N VAL A 132 -1.75 -7.23 5.79
CA VAL A 132 -2.80 -6.23 5.50
C VAL A 132 -3.30 -6.35 4.06
N SER A 133 -2.43 -6.70 3.14
CA SER A 133 -2.75 -6.98 1.74
C SER A 133 -1.78 -8.00 1.17
N ASP A 134 -1.97 -8.35 -0.09
CA ASP A 134 -1.17 -9.37 -0.76
C ASP A 134 0.28 -8.88 -0.89
N ASN A 135 1.24 -9.66 -0.39
CA ASN A 135 2.67 -9.30 -0.28
C ASN A 135 2.98 -8.06 0.58
N ALA A 136 2.05 -7.61 1.42
CA ALA A 136 2.33 -6.54 2.37
C ALA A 136 3.43 -6.94 3.35
N LEU A 137 4.30 -5.98 3.68
CA LEU A 137 5.30 -6.08 4.74
C LEU A 137 4.75 -5.65 6.11
N PHE A 138 3.50 -5.20 6.15
CA PHE A 138 2.77 -4.89 7.36
C PHE A 138 1.69 -5.93 7.56
N GLY A 139 1.49 -6.35 8.81
CA GLY A 139 0.53 -7.38 9.16
C GLY A 139 0.06 -7.26 10.60
N ARG A 140 -1.00 -8.00 10.89
CA ARG A 140 -1.49 -8.26 12.24
C ARG A 140 -0.93 -9.58 12.73
N PHE A 141 -0.76 -9.67 14.03
CA PHE A 141 -0.24 -10.86 14.68
C PHE A 141 -1.30 -11.35 15.65
N VAL A 142 -1.84 -12.53 15.39
CA VAL A 142 -3.02 -13.04 16.08
C VAL A 142 -2.65 -14.25 16.90
N ILE A 143 -3.05 -14.21 18.17
CA ILE A 143 -2.90 -15.30 19.12
C ILE A 143 -4.30 -15.80 19.49
N PRO A 144 -4.67 -17.05 19.12
CA PRO A 144 -5.95 -17.62 19.51
C PRO A 144 -6.09 -17.74 21.03
N SER A 145 -7.30 -17.50 21.54
CA SER A 145 -7.64 -17.64 22.95
C SER A 145 -8.52 -18.87 23.18
N SER A 146 -8.38 -19.50 24.36
CA SER A 146 -9.12 -20.71 24.78
C SER A 146 -10.65 -20.53 24.82
N ASN A 147 -11.09 -19.28 25.02
CA ASN A 147 -12.48 -18.86 25.13
C ASN A 147 -13.14 -18.52 23.78
N GLY A 148 -12.43 -18.75 22.67
CA GLY A 148 -12.94 -18.53 21.32
C GLY A 148 -12.72 -17.12 20.76
N SER A 149 -12.22 -16.15 21.54
CA SER A 149 -11.75 -14.87 21.01
C SER A 149 -10.31 -14.97 20.51
N ALA A 150 -9.72 -13.86 20.05
CA ALA A 150 -8.32 -13.81 19.69
C ALA A 150 -7.68 -12.49 20.09
N CYS A 151 -6.43 -12.56 20.55
CA CYS A 151 -5.62 -11.39 20.83
C CYS A 151 -4.94 -10.93 19.54
N ILE A 152 -5.37 -9.78 19.02
CA ILE A 152 -4.83 -9.19 17.80
C ILE A 152 -3.82 -8.11 18.18
N LEU A 153 -2.58 -8.31 17.74
CA LEU A 153 -1.45 -7.46 18.05
C LEU A 153 -0.91 -6.77 16.80
N ARG A 154 -0.39 -5.56 16.99
CA ARG A 154 0.46 -4.87 16.01
C ARG A 154 1.87 -4.80 16.54
N LEU A 155 2.82 -5.22 15.72
CA LEU A 155 4.24 -5.28 16.08
C LEU A 155 5.04 -4.27 15.29
N GLU A 156 5.95 -3.57 15.96
CA GLU A 156 6.79 -2.53 15.36
C GLU A 156 8.27 -2.69 15.75
N GLY A 157 9.15 -2.05 15.00
CA GLY A 157 10.59 -2.04 15.28
C GLY A 157 11.26 -3.30 14.74
N ALA A 158 11.99 -4.02 15.59
CA ALA A 158 12.78 -5.20 15.24
C ALA A 158 11.98 -6.30 14.51
N TYR A 159 10.67 -6.39 14.76
CA TYR A 159 9.75 -7.31 14.07
C TYR A 159 9.60 -7.02 12.57
N VAL A 160 9.67 -5.74 12.19
CA VAL A 160 9.50 -5.25 10.82
C VAL A 160 10.87 -5.00 10.17
N THR A 161 11.78 -4.38 10.92
CA THR A 161 13.08 -3.95 10.43
C THR A 161 14.19 -4.54 11.31
N PRO A 162 15.00 -5.49 10.81
CA PRO A 162 15.99 -6.20 11.64
C PRO A 162 17.09 -5.31 12.23
N THR A 163 17.30 -4.11 11.69
CA THR A 163 18.30 -3.15 12.18
C THR A 163 17.81 -2.28 13.35
N MET A 164 16.51 -2.29 13.65
CA MET A 164 15.94 -1.55 14.77
C MET A 164 16.15 -2.34 16.07
N ALA A 165 16.62 -1.66 17.11
CA ALA A 165 16.83 -2.28 18.42
C ALA A 165 15.54 -2.34 19.24
N GLU A 166 14.65 -1.38 19.02
CA GLU A 166 13.36 -1.29 19.67
C GLU A 166 12.41 -2.37 19.14
N ALA A 167 11.64 -2.99 20.04
CA ALA A 167 10.59 -3.93 19.67
C ALA A 167 9.33 -3.52 20.43
N TRP A 168 8.25 -3.16 19.74
CA TRP A 168 7.02 -2.73 20.38
C TRP A 168 5.87 -3.66 20.04
N ILE A 169 5.04 -3.93 21.05
CA ILE A 169 3.82 -4.70 20.94
C ILE A 169 2.67 -3.76 21.28
N TRP A 170 1.66 -3.73 20.42
CA TRP A 170 0.44 -2.99 20.68
C TRP A 170 -0.76 -3.93 20.66
N GLY A 171 -1.71 -3.72 21.56
CA GLY A 171 -2.96 -4.47 21.62
C GLY A 171 -4.06 -3.69 22.33
N ILE A 172 -5.28 -4.19 22.27
CA ILE A 172 -6.44 -3.61 22.97
C ILE A 172 -6.95 -4.61 24.00
N ASP A 173 -7.49 -4.10 25.10
CA ASP A 173 -8.16 -4.91 26.10
C ASP A 173 -9.36 -5.66 25.52
N ARG A 174 -9.44 -6.95 25.84
CA ARG A 174 -10.48 -7.85 25.35
C ARG A 174 -11.88 -7.34 25.68
N HIS A 175 -12.12 -6.87 26.90
CA HIS A 175 -13.46 -6.45 27.34
C HIS A 175 -13.99 -5.31 26.47
N ILE A 176 -13.10 -4.36 26.13
CA ILE A 176 -13.42 -3.23 25.27
C ILE A 176 -13.79 -3.73 23.86
N VAL A 177 -12.96 -4.57 23.25
CA VAL A 177 -13.22 -5.12 21.90
C VAL A 177 -14.56 -5.84 21.89
N GLU A 178 -14.77 -6.77 22.82
CA GLU A 178 -16.00 -7.57 22.82
C GLU A 178 -17.25 -6.73 23.08
N GLN A 179 -17.18 -5.73 23.95
CA GLN A 179 -18.30 -4.85 24.24
C GLN A 179 -18.63 -3.98 23.01
N SER A 180 -17.65 -3.27 22.47
CA SER A 180 -17.83 -2.38 21.32
C SER A 180 -18.35 -3.13 20.10
N MET A 181 -17.82 -4.32 19.82
CA MET A 181 -18.26 -5.14 18.69
C MET A 181 -19.71 -5.60 18.83
N ARG A 182 -20.13 -6.04 20.03
CA ARG A 182 -21.55 -6.41 20.27
C ARG A 182 -22.47 -5.21 20.13
N GLU A 183 -22.05 -4.03 20.58
CA GLU A 183 -22.83 -2.79 20.49
C GLU A 183 -22.96 -2.31 19.05
N TRP A 184 -21.85 -2.18 18.30
CA TRP A 184 -21.88 -1.63 16.93
C TRP A 184 -22.53 -2.57 15.91
N LEU A 185 -22.40 -3.89 16.10
CA LEU A 185 -23.04 -4.87 15.22
C LEU A 185 -24.46 -5.26 15.67
N GLY A 186 -24.94 -4.75 16.81
CA GLY A 186 -26.22 -5.16 17.40
C GLY A 186 -26.27 -6.65 17.80
N ALA A 187 -25.11 -7.28 17.98
CA ALA A 187 -24.96 -8.70 18.25
C ALA A 187 -24.91 -9.01 19.76
N HIS A 188 -25.91 -8.54 20.53
CA HIS A 188 -25.91 -8.64 21.99
C HIS A 188 -25.85 -10.08 22.52
N LYS A 189 -26.39 -11.04 21.78
CA LYS A 189 -26.32 -12.49 22.08
C LYS A 189 -25.22 -13.23 21.31
N GLY A 190 -24.28 -12.48 20.74
CA GLY A 190 -23.17 -13.04 19.99
C GLY A 190 -22.16 -13.73 20.88
N SER A 191 -21.64 -14.87 20.42
CA SER A 191 -20.59 -15.64 21.09
C SER A 191 -19.31 -15.63 20.27
N TRP A 192 -18.17 -15.64 20.95
CA TRP A 192 -16.87 -15.67 20.29
C TRP A 192 -16.48 -17.10 19.98
N ARG A 193 -16.14 -17.37 18.73
CA ARG A 193 -15.68 -18.68 18.29
C ARG A 193 -14.64 -18.51 17.19
N HIS A 194 -13.56 -19.27 17.31
CA HIS A 194 -12.42 -19.25 16.40
C HIS A 194 -11.83 -17.84 16.09
N GLY A 195 -11.86 -16.93 17.07
CA GLY A 195 -11.41 -15.55 16.94
C GLY A 195 -12.38 -14.63 16.20
N TRP A 196 -13.64 -15.04 16.02
CA TRP A 196 -14.67 -14.30 15.31
C TRP A 196 -15.94 -14.21 16.17
N LEU A 197 -16.74 -13.16 15.97
CA LEU A 197 -18.01 -12.97 16.64
C LEU A 197 -19.13 -13.64 15.84
N HIS A 198 -19.74 -14.69 16.41
CA HIS A 198 -20.90 -15.38 15.84
C HIS A 198 -22.18 -14.81 16.43
N ASN A 199 -23.01 -14.18 15.60
CA ASN A 199 -24.32 -13.69 16.00
C ASN A 199 -25.36 -14.80 15.87
N SER A 200 -25.86 -15.29 17.01
CA SER A 200 -26.85 -16.37 17.07
C SER A 200 -28.21 -15.99 16.47
N ASP A 201 -28.58 -14.70 16.47
CA ASP A 201 -29.90 -14.26 16.02
C ASP A 201 -29.98 -14.15 14.48
N THR A 202 -28.88 -13.73 13.83
CA THR A 202 -28.81 -13.53 12.37
C THR A 202 -28.03 -14.61 11.64
N GLY A 203 -27.24 -15.43 12.36
CA GLY A 203 -26.29 -16.36 11.78
C GLY A 203 -25.06 -15.68 11.16
N SER A 204 -24.90 -14.36 11.29
CA SER A 204 -23.74 -13.65 10.74
C SER A 204 -22.50 -13.85 11.60
N ILE A 205 -21.34 -13.89 10.95
CA ILE A 205 -20.04 -14.15 11.57
C ILE A 205 -19.14 -12.99 11.21
N TRP A 206 -18.44 -12.42 12.18
CA TRP A 206 -17.66 -11.20 11.99
C TRP A 206 -16.23 -11.41 12.49
N TYR A 207 -15.23 -11.13 11.65
CA TYR A 207 -13.87 -10.90 12.14
C TYR A 207 -13.72 -9.45 12.54
N GLU A 208 -12.72 -9.15 13.35
CA GLU A 208 -12.43 -7.82 13.87
C GLU A 208 -10.95 -7.45 13.73
N ASP A 209 -10.68 -6.16 13.61
CA ASP A 209 -9.40 -5.52 13.92
C ASP A 209 -9.68 -4.11 14.44
N MET A 210 -9.26 -3.86 15.68
CA MET A 210 -9.42 -2.57 16.33
C MET A 210 -8.04 -2.06 16.75
N PHE A 211 -7.78 -0.79 16.47
CA PHE A 211 -6.57 -0.12 16.90
C PHE A 211 -6.84 1.34 17.18
N ASN A 212 -6.26 1.88 18.25
CA ASN A 212 -6.27 3.31 18.47
C ASN A 212 -5.06 3.78 19.28
N SER A 213 -4.22 4.63 18.70
CA SER A 213 -3.03 5.16 19.39
C SER A 213 -3.28 6.41 20.23
N LYS A 214 -4.49 6.98 20.21
CA LYS A 214 -4.82 8.18 21.00
C LYS A 214 -6.25 8.15 21.53
N GLN A 215 -6.43 8.50 22.81
CA GLN A 215 -7.75 8.63 23.40
C GLN A 215 -8.66 9.54 22.55
N ASN A 216 -9.82 9.02 22.14
CA ASN A 216 -10.78 9.73 21.29
C ASN A 216 -12.21 9.51 21.77
N SER A 217 -13.19 10.01 21.01
CA SER A 217 -14.63 9.94 21.33
C SER A 217 -15.20 8.51 21.36
N LEU A 218 -14.50 7.51 20.81
CA LEU A 218 -14.92 6.11 20.85
C LEU A 218 -14.47 5.40 22.14
N GLY A 219 -13.70 6.07 23.00
CA GLY A 219 -13.50 5.64 24.38
C GLY A 219 -12.44 4.56 24.62
N PHE A 220 -11.73 4.07 23.59
CA PHE A 220 -10.70 3.05 23.74
C PHE A 220 -9.31 3.53 23.34
N LEU A 221 -8.28 2.93 23.93
CA LEU A 221 -6.86 3.20 23.66
C LEU A 221 -6.11 1.87 23.64
N SER A 222 -5.18 1.71 22.70
CA SER A 222 -4.30 0.54 22.66
C SER A 222 -3.21 0.66 23.73
N SER A 223 -3.04 -0.41 24.52
CA SER A 223 -1.89 -0.55 25.41
C SER A 223 -0.64 -0.90 24.60
N ARG A 224 0.50 -0.38 25.05
CA ARG A 224 1.81 -0.64 24.44
C ARG A 224 2.70 -1.40 25.42
N PHE A 225 3.40 -2.41 24.92
CA PHE A 225 4.35 -3.20 25.67
C PHE A 225 5.72 -3.19 24.99
N GLU A 226 6.77 -3.26 25.79
CA GLU A 226 8.12 -3.51 25.29
C GLU A 226 8.29 -5.00 24.93
N GLY A 227 8.68 -5.29 23.69
CA GLY A 227 8.74 -6.65 23.14
C GLY A 227 9.77 -7.56 23.81
N TRP A 228 10.85 -6.98 24.34
CA TRP A 228 11.94 -7.73 24.97
C TRP A 228 11.64 -8.14 26.42
N THR A 229 10.91 -7.32 27.16
CA THR A 229 10.64 -7.51 28.59
C THR A 229 9.17 -7.85 28.88
N GLY A 230 8.26 -7.57 27.93
CA GLY A 230 6.82 -7.70 28.09
C GLY A 230 6.24 -6.69 29.09
N THR A 231 6.94 -5.61 29.43
CA THR A 231 6.43 -4.59 30.36
C THR A 231 5.50 -3.62 29.65
N GLU A 232 4.33 -3.39 30.24
CA GLU A 232 3.40 -2.35 29.77
C GLU A 232 3.99 -0.96 29.99
N MET A 233 3.80 -0.08 29.01
CA MET A 233 4.22 1.30 29.06
C MET A 233 3.03 2.22 29.23
N ASP A 234 3.19 3.22 30.08
CA ASP A 234 2.16 4.22 30.33
C ASP A 234 2.14 5.30 29.23
N CYS A 235 1.29 5.08 28.24
CA CYS A 235 1.05 6.02 27.15
C CYS A 235 0.15 7.21 27.54
N THR A 236 -0.54 7.13 28.68
CA THR A 236 -1.48 8.17 29.12
C THR A 236 -0.75 9.34 29.75
N THR A 237 0.23 9.06 30.62
CA THR A 237 1.02 10.11 31.28
C THR A 237 2.25 10.52 30.46
N ARG A 238 2.77 9.65 29.60
CA ARG A 238 3.96 9.90 28.78
C ARG A 238 3.72 9.60 27.29
N PRO A 239 2.89 10.40 26.59
CA PRO A 239 2.54 10.16 25.19
C PRO A 239 3.75 10.20 24.24
N SER A 240 4.84 10.87 24.62
CA SER A 240 6.08 10.90 23.83
C SER A 240 6.79 9.54 23.76
N VAL A 241 6.65 8.70 24.79
CA VAL A 241 7.25 7.35 24.84
C VAL A 241 6.51 6.41 23.89
N CYS A 242 5.21 6.66 23.69
CA CYS A 242 4.35 5.83 22.85
C CYS A 242 4.25 6.32 21.40
N LYS A 243 5.18 7.15 20.92
CA LYS A 243 5.24 7.49 19.50
C LYS A 243 5.59 6.25 18.67
N HIS A 244 4.95 6.12 17.51
CA HIS A 244 5.32 5.11 16.53
C HIS A 244 6.73 5.36 16.00
N LEU A 245 7.41 4.27 15.68
CA LEU A 245 8.75 4.33 15.09
C LEU A 245 8.67 4.86 13.65
N ALA A 246 9.68 5.63 13.27
CA ALA A 246 9.83 6.04 11.89
C ALA A 246 10.28 4.84 11.03
N THR A 247 9.67 4.67 9.88
CA THR A 247 10.06 3.68 8.88
C THR A 247 10.74 4.39 7.73
N ASP A 248 11.98 4.00 7.44
CA ASP A 248 12.77 4.58 6.36
C ASP A 248 12.70 3.68 5.13
N CYS A 249 12.34 4.24 3.98
CA CYS A 249 12.35 3.58 2.69
C CYS A 249 13.27 4.31 1.71
N ARG A 250 13.86 3.57 0.78
CA ARG A 250 14.74 4.11 -0.27
C ARG A 250 14.24 3.68 -1.63
N TRP A 251 14.27 4.57 -2.60
CA TRP A 251 13.82 4.33 -3.97
C TRP A 251 14.97 4.65 -4.92
N GLY A 252 15.84 3.66 -5.09
CA GLY A 252 17.15 3.83 -5.72
C GLY A 252 18.03 4.83 -4.96
N ASP A 253 19.01 5.38 -5.67
CA ASP A 253 20.04 6.24 -5.05
C ASP A 253 19.58 7.69 -4.80
N THR A 254 18.41 8.07 -5.33
CA THR A 254 17.99 9.46 -5.37
C THR A 254 16.88 9.79 -4.39
N LEU A 255 15.90 8.90 -4.19
CA LEU A 255 14.71 9.23 -3.41
C LEU A 255 14.74 8.48 -2.07
N HIS A 256 14.64 9.22 -0.98
CA HIS A 256 14.59 8.67 0.36
C HIS A 256 13.38 9.23 1.09
N THR A 257 12.78 8.38 1.91
CA THR A 257 11.62 8.74 2.71
C THR A 257 11.72 8.22 4.12
N SER A 258 11.25 9.02 5.06
CA SER A 258 11.00 8.61 6.43
C SER A 258 9.54 8.88 6.73
N GLU A 259 8.81 7.82 7.05
CA GLU A 259 7.40 7.87 7.44
C GLU A 259 7.29 7.66 8.94
N GLN A 260 6.59 8.57 9.64
CA GLN A 260 6.27 8.40 11.05
C GLN A 260 4.76 8.59 11.27
N LEU A 261 4.12 7.58 11.86
CA LEU A 261 2.72 7.64 12.23
C LEU A 261 2.56 8.48 13.51
N GLU A 262 1.78 9.55 13.45
CA GLU A 262 1.47 10.40 14.61
C GLU A 262 0.21 9.93 15.33
N TYR A 263 -0.77 9.45 14.55
CA TYR A 263 -2.06 8.97 15.01
C TYR A 263 -2.56 7.90 14.07
N LEU A 264 -3.12 6.82 14.63
CA LEU A 264 -3.84 5.81 13.89
C LEU A 264 -5.01 5.33 14.72
N GLN A 265 -6.16 5.31 14.09
CA GLN A 265 -7.39 4.71 14.54
C GLN A 265 -7.89 3.83 13.40
N LEU A 266 -8.11 2.56 13.70
CA LEU A 266 -8.73 1.62 12.79
C LEU A 266 -9.82 0.87 13.54
N ILE A 267 -10.97 0.77 12.89
CA ILE A 267 -12.03 -0.16 13.24
C ILE A 267 -12.37 -0.89 11.97
N LEU A 268 -12.26 -2.20 12.04
CA LEU A 268 -12.62 -3.10 10.97
C LEU A 268 -13.38 -4.25 11.59
N ALA A 269 -14.56 -4.50 11.06
CA ALA A 269 -15.33 -5.70 11.31
C ALA A 269 -15.89 -6.15 9.98
N GLY A 270 -15.61 -7.37 9.53
CA GLY A 270 -16.13 -7.84 8.25
C GLY A 270 -16.70 -9.23 8.35
N ASP A 271 -17.67 -9.53 7.50
CA ASP A 271 -18.32 -10.85 7.46
C ASP A 271 -17.63 -11.86 6.53
N GLY A 272 -16.58 -11.43 5.82
CA GLY A 272 -15.87 -12.21 4.82
C GLY A 272 -16.51 -12.18 3.42
N THR A 273 -17.70 -11.61 3.27
CA THR A 273 -18.41 -11.43 1.99
C THR A 273 -18.34 -10.00 1.45
N GLY A 274 -17.77 -9.07 2.23
CA GLY A 274 -17.60 -7.67 1.85
C GLY A 274 -18.61 -6.73 2.50
N GLU A 275 -19.33 -7.16 3.54
CA GLU A 275 -20.16 -6.29 4.38
C GLU A 275 -19.52 -6.14 5.77
N GLY A 276 -19.67 -4.98 6.39
CA GLY A 276 -19.14 -4.76 7.73
C GLY A 276 -18.96 -3.31 8.18
N LEU A 277 -18.18 -3.13 9.24
CA LEU A 277 -17.76 -1.85 9.78
C LEU A 277 -16.34 -1.58 9.29
N PHE A 278 -16.11 -0.41 8.69
CA PHE A 278 -14.77 0.03 8.35
C PHE A 278 -14.64 1.52 8.59
N GLN A 279 -13.66 1.89 9.41
CA GLN A 279 -13.25 3.25 9.66
C GLN A 279 -11.73 3.27 9.86
N LEU A 280 -11.03 4.05 9.03
CA LEU A 280 -9.60 4.26 9.14
C LEU A 280 -9.32 5.75 9.19
N ASN A 281 -8.74 6.20 10.30
CA ASN A 281 -8.29 7.58 10.49
C ASN A 281 -6.82 7.55 10.88
N PHE A 282 -5.98 8.25 10.13
CA PHE A 282 -4.58 8.38 10.52
C PHE A 282 -3.99 9.74 10.16
N ILE A 283 -3.01 10.15 10.97
CA ILE A 283 -2.13 11.28 10.72
C ILE A 283 -0.72 10.72 10.70
N LYS A 284 0.03 11.08 9.67
CA LYS A 284 1.44 10.71 9.55
C LYS A 284 2.26 11.87 9.06
N THR A 285 3.48 11.97 9.58
CA THR A 285 4.52 12.83 9.02
C THR A 285 5.25 12.03 7.95
N LEU A 286 5.25 12.53 6.72
CA LEU A 286 6.08 11.98 5.65
C LEU A 286 7.19 12.98 5.34
N LYS A 287 8.44 12.59 5.60
CA LYS A 287 9.63 13.35 5.20
C LYS A 287 10.18 12.72 3.93
N ILE A 288 10.18 13.47 2.85
CA ILE A 288 10.71 13.04 1.55
C ILE A 288 11.90 13.94 1.24
N TRP A 289 13.05 13.36 0.91
CA TRP A 289 14.19 14.10 0.40
C TRP A 289 14.77 13.41 -0.83
N ASN A 290 15.34 14.25 -1.71
CA ASN A 290 15.95 13.79 -2.95
C ASN A 290 17.43 14.18 -2.96
N VAL A 291 18.29 13.22 -3.25
CA VAL A 291 19.73 13.41 -3.40
C VAL A 291 19.99 14.05 -4.76
N TYR A 292 20.50 15.28 -4.74
CA TYR A 292 20.81 16.03 -5.95
C TYR A 292 22.05 15.47 -6.63
N THR A 293 21.86 14.74 -7.72
CA THR A 293 22.94 14.24 -8.57
C THR A 293 23.25 15.19 -9.72
N LEU A 294 24.44 15.07 -10.32
CA LEU A 294 24.81 15.84 -11.52
C LEU A 294 23.83 15.60 -12.68
N ALA A 295 23.36 14.35 -12.84
CA ALA A 295 22.35 13.99 -13.83
C ALA A 295 21.03 14.75 -13.62
N LEU A 296 20.59 14.90 -12.35
CA LEU A 296 19.41 15.67 -11.99
C LEU A 296 19.57 17.15 -12.37
N LEU A 297 20.74 17.74 -12.09
CA LEU A 297 21.06 19.13 -12.40
C LEU A 297 21.06 19.38 -13.92
N VAL A 298 21.75 18.54 -14.69
CA VAL A 298 21.82 18.66 -16.16
C VAL A 298 20.44 18.51 -16.79
N SER A 299 19.65 17.53 -16.34
CA SER A 299 18.28 17.32 -16.80
C SER A 299 17.40 18.53 -16.49
N ASN A 300 17.40 19.05 -15.26
CA ASN A 300 16.62 20.24 -14.89
C ASN A 300 17.05 21.48 -15.68
N ALA A 301 18.35 21.72 -15.83
CA ALA A 301 18.87 22.85 -16.59
C ALA A 301 18.43 22.79 -18.06
N SER A 302 18.48 21.60 -18.67
CA SER A 302 18.04 21.42 -20.06
C SER A 302 16.55 21.72 -20.26
N VAL A 303 15.69 21.24 -19.35
CA VAL A 303 14.25 21.54 -19.35
C VAL A 303 14.01 23.04 -19.13
N MET A 304 14.70 23.66 -18.17
CA MET A 304 14.58 25.10 -17.92
C MET A 304 14.94 25.92 -19.15
N ILE A 305 16.03 25.60 -19.84
CA ILE A 305 16.43 26.30 -21.07
C ILE A 305 15.34 26.18 -22.16
N ILE A 306 14.77 24.99 -22.33
CA ILE A 306 13.69 24.76 -23.31
C ILE A 306 12.43 25.55 -22.93
N LEU A 307 12.03 25.52 -21.66
CA LEU A 307 10.88 26.28 -21.15
C LEU A 307 11.10 27.79 -21.28
N SER A 308 12.31 28.29 -21.04
CA SER A 308 12.65 29.70 -21.25
C SER A 308 12.53 30.09 -22.72
N HIS A 309 13.03 29.28 -23.65
CA HIS A 309 12.84 29.53 -25.09
C HIS A 309 11.36 29.51 -25.49
N TRP A 310 10.58 28.59 -24.92
CA TRP A 310 9.15 28.53 -25.17
C TRP A 310 8.43 29.76 -24.63
N LEU A 311 8.77 30.21 -23.42
CA LEU A 311 8.23 31.43 -22.82
C LEU A 311 8.54 32.67 -23.67
N ILE A 312 9.77 32.81 -24.16
CA ILE A 312 10.17 33.91 -25.05
C ILE A 312 9.31 33.90 -26.33
N ALA A 313 9.07 32.71 -26.92
CA ALA A 313 8.21 32.58 -28.09
C ALA A 313 6.77 32.98 -27.80
N ILE A 314 6.21 32.57 -26.65
CA ILE A 314 4.88 32.97 -26.19
C ILE A 314 4.81 34.50 -26.02
N CYS A 315 5.78 35.12 -25.34
CA CYS A 315 5.82 36.56 -25.13
C CYS A 315 5.92 37.34 -26.44
N ALA A 316 6.74 36.88 -27.40
CA ALA A 316 6.88 37.52 -28.71
C ALA A 316 5.56 37.48 -29.50
N LEU A 317 4.88 36.32 -29.50
CA LEU A 317 3.60 36.14 -30.18
C LEU A 317 2.46 36.95 -29.51
N HIS A 318 2.43 36.98 -28.18
CA HIS A 318 1.45 37.79 -27.44
C HIS A 318 1.65 39.29 -27.67
N ARG A 319 2.90 39.76 -27.75
CA ARG A 319 3.20 41.16 -28.08
C ARG A 319 2.72 41.50 -29.49
N ASN A 320 2.93 40.61 -30.47
CA ASN A 320 2.45 40.84 -31.82
C ASN A 320 0.92 40.88 -31.91
N TYR A 321 0.23 39.97 -31.20
CA TYR A 321 -1.24 39.97 -31.09
C TYR A 321 -1.78 41.31 -30.57
N ARG A 322 -1.19 41.86 -29.48
CA ARG A 322 -1.61 43.16 -28.93
C ARG A 322 -1.47 44.32 -29.93
N HIS A 323 -0.57 44.21 -30.90
CA HIS A 323 -0.34 45.26 -31.89
C HIS A 323 -1.16 45.08 -33.18
N GLN A 324 -1.65 43.88 -33.51
CA GLN A 324 -2.20 43.59 -34.85
C GLN A 324 -3.70 43.20 -34.93
N HIS A 325 -4.48 43.11 -33.84
CA HIS A 325 -5.92 42.76 -33.87
C HIS A 325 -6.28 41.47 -34.65
N GLU A 326 -5.31 40.62 -34.99
CA GLU A 326 -5.56 39.30 -35.58
C GLU A 326 -5.93 38.28 -34.50
N ALA A 327 -6.58 37.18 -34.86
CA ALA A 327 -7.00 36.13 -33.92
C ALA A 327 -5.83 35.60 -33.06
N VAL A 328 -6.11 35.22 -31.80
CA VAL A 328 -5.10 34.72 -30.85
C VAL A 328 -4.39 33.51 -31.46
N PRO A 329 -3.09 33.59 -31.81
CA PRO A 329 -2.38 32.42 -32.29
C PRO A 329 -2.20 31.43 -31.12
N THR A 330 -2.60 30.18 -31.32
CA THR A 330 -2.31 29.10 -30.38
C THR A 330 -0.81 28.82 -30.39
N VAL A 331 -0.11 29.19 -29.31
CA VAL A 331 1.33 28.95 -29.17
C VAL A 331 1.55 27.59 -28.53
N SER A 332 1.97 26.65 -29.34
CA SER A 332 2.18 25.26 -28.94
C SER A 332 3.67 24.89 -28.95
N ILE A 333 4.03 23.76 -28.33
CA ILE A 333 5.44 23.40 -28.13
C ILE A 333 6.22 23.15 -29.44
N GLY A 334 5.53 22.89 -30.55
CA GLY A 334 6.10 22.67 -31.87
C GLY A 334 6.84 23.86 -32.45
N VAL A 335 6.72 25.07 -31.88
CA VAL A 335 7.63 26.19 -32.18
C VAL A 335 9.09 25.82 -31.85
N LEU A 336 9.30 24.90 -30.90
CA LEU A 336 10.61 24.39 -30.51
C LEU A 336 11.10 23.24 -31.40
N SER A 337 10.32 22.79 -32.38
CA SER A 337 10.67 21.62 -33.23
C SER A 337 12.06 21.71 -33.86
N ASN A 338 12.52 22.91 -34.23
CA ASN A 338 13.85 23.16 -34.81
C ASN A 338 14.92 23.61 -33.80
N ASN A 339 14.57 23.73 -32.52
CA ASN A 339 15.55 24.02 -31.48
C ASN A 339 16.45 22.80 -31.26
N LYS A 340 17.78 22.98 -31.35
CA LYS A 340 18.76 21.90 -31.14
C LYS A 340 18.63 21.25 -29.76
N GLY A 341 18.35 22.05 -28.73
CA GLY A 341 18.11 21.57 -27.37
C GLY A 341 16.86 20.69 -27.28
N PHE A 342 15.78 21.07 -27.98
CA PHE A 342 14.58 20.23 -28.04
C PHE A 342 14.84 18.93 -28.80
N VAL A 343 15.55 18.95 -29.92
CA VAL A 343 15.88 17.73 -30.70
C VAL A 343 16.77 16.76 -29.93
N LEU A 344 17.74 17.27 -29.16
CA LEU A 344 18.67 16.44 -28.37
C LEU A 344 18.14 16.08 -26.98
N LEU A 345 16.98 16.61 -26.60
CA LEU A 345 16.37 16.39 -25.29
C LEU A 345 16.24 14.91 -24.89
N PRO A 346 15.89 13.96 -25.80
CA PRO A 346 15.74 12.57 -25.43
C PRO A 346 17.04 12.01 -24.86
N LEU A 347 18.18 12.34 -25.47
CA LEU A 347 19.50 11.91 -25.03
C LEU A 347 19.89 12.51 -23.67
N VAL A 348 19.56 13.80 -23.45
CA VAL A 348 19.88 14.50 -22.20
C VAL A 348 19.03 13.98 -21.04
N LEU A 349 17.80 13.53 -21.30
CA LEU A 349 16.89 13.01 -20.28
C LEU A 349 17.10 11.52 -19.97
N LEU A 350 17.82 10.75 -20.81
CA LEU A 350 18.07 9.32 -20.61
C LEU A 350 18.52 8.96 -19.18
N PRO A 351 19.51 9.65 -18.57
CA PRO A 351 19.99 9.29 -17.22
C PRO A 351 18.93 9.40 -16.13
N ARG A 352 17.89 10.20 -16.34
CA ARG A 352 16.79 10.42 -15.38
C ARG A 352 15.50 9.72 -15.78
N LEU A 353 15.43 9.18 -17.01
CA LEU A 353 14.19 8.69 -17.58
C LEU A 353 13.55 7.57 -16.74
N ARG A 354 14.36 6.72 -16.08
CA ARG A 354 13.85 5.68 -15.16
C ARG A 354 13.02 6.27 -14.01
N VAL A 355 13.55 7.27 -13.30
CA VAL A 355 12.84 7.94 -12.20
C VAL A 355 11.64 8.73 -12.72
N ALA A 356 11.79 9.39 -13.87
CA ALA A 356 10.70 10.16 -14.48
C ALA A 356 9.53 9.27 -14.92
N LEU A 357 9.81 8.08 -15.48
CA LEU A 357 8.80 7.09 -15.85
C LEU A 357 8.15 6.49 -14.59
N ALA A 358 8.91 6.14 -13.56
CA ALA A 358 8.36 5.63 -12.31
C ALA A 358 7.42 6.64 -11.66
N ALA A 359 7.83 7.90 -11.60
CA ALA A 359 6.99 8.99 -11.13
C ALA A 359 5.74 9.15 -12.02
N PHE A 360 5.89 9.13 -13.34
CA PHE A 360 4.77 9.28 -14.28
C PHE A 360 3.72 8.16 -14.17
N PHE A 361 4.15 6.90 -14.05
CA PHE A 361 3.23 5.76 -13.96
C PHE A 361 2.52 5.66 -12.60
N THR A 362 3.04 6.30 -11.54
CA THR A 362 2.38 6.30 -10.22
C THR A 362 1.39 7.45 -10.01
N VAL A 363 1.22 8.34 -11.00
CA VAL A 363 0.40 9.57 -10.89
C VAL A 363 -1.07 9.31 -10.55
N GLY A 364 -1.65 8.25 -11.13
CA GLY A 364 -3.10 8.04 -11.12
C GLY A 364 -3.68 7.36 -9.89
N CYS A 365 -2.83 6.78 -9.04
CA CYS A 365 -3.26 5.84 -8.01
C CYS A 365 -2.92 6.34 -6.59
N ALA A 366 -3.83 6.12 -5.65
CA ALA A 366 -3.60 6.31 -4.22
C ALA A 366 -3.02 5.00 -3.64
N PHE A 367 -1.70 4.87 -3.71
CA PHE A 367 -1.00 3.70 -3.17
C PHE A 367 -0.89 3.73 -1.65
N GLU A 368 -0.77 2.56 -1.05
CA GLU A 368 -0.32 2.35 0.32
C GLU A 368 1.07 1.71 0.35
N GLY A 369 1.69 1.67 1.53
CA GLY A 369 3.01 1.08 1.73
C GLY A 369 4.13 1.89 1.06
N GLU A 370 5.11 1.19 0.51
CA GLU A 370 6.32 1.81 -0.03
C GLU A 370 6.02 2.72 -1.24
N GLN A 371 5.11 2.32 -2.14
CA GLN A 371 4.79 3.08 -3.36
C GLN A 371 4.09 4.41 -3.10
N LEU A 372 3.42 4.56 -1.95
CA LEU A 372 2.80 5.82 -1.56
C LEU A 372 3.82 6.97 -1.64
N THR A 373 5.04 6.72 -1.16
CA THR A 373 6.11 7.71 -1.10
C THR A 373 6.44 8.32 -2.45
N LEU A 374 6.55 7.47 -3.48
CA LEU A 374 6.79 7.89 -4.86
C LEU A 374 5.59 8.67 -5.40
N SER A 375 4.37 8.21 -5.12
CA SER A 375 3.14 8.83 -5.60
C SER A 375 2.82 10.18 -4.94
N GLU A 376 3.33 10.47 -3.74
CA GLU A 376 3.08 11.71 -2.99
C GLU A 376 4.21 12.76 -3.14
N ALA A 377 5.37 12.36 -3.69
CA ALA A 377 6.51 13.24 -3.90
C ALA A 377 6.25 14.24 -5.04
N TRP A 378 5.43 15.27 -4.81
CA TRP A 378 5.00 16.25 -5.81
C TRP A 378 6.17 16.91 -6.57
N PHE A 379 7.29 17.16 -5.89
CA PHE A 379 8.51 17.74 -6.47
C PHE A 379 9.30 16.75 -7.35
N VAL A 380 8.95 15.47 -7.34
CA VAL A 380 9.42 14.43 -8.28
C VAL A 380 8.38 14.20 -9.37
N ILE A 381 7.10 14.13 -8.99
CA ILE A 381 5.97 13.84 -9.88
C ILE A 381 5.80 14.91 -10.95
N TYR A 382 5.64 16.18 -10.60
CA TYR A 382 5.37 17.22 -11.61
C TYR A 382 6.54 17.40 -12.60
N PRO A 383 7.81 17.44 -12.15
CA PRO A 383 8.92 17.41 -13.09
C PRO A 383 8.99 16.11 -13.90
N GLY A 384 8.64 14.96 -13.31
CA GLY A 384 8.55 13.68 -14.01
C GLY A 384 7.53 13.71 -15.15
N ILE A 385 6.31 14.19 -14.89
CA ILE A 385 5.26 14.37 -15.92
C ILE A 385 5.77 15.27 -17.05
N ALA A 386 6.32 16.43 -16.71
CA ALA A 386 6.84 17.36 -17.70
C ALA A 386 7.98 16.73 -18.54
N GLN A 387 8.91 16.02 -17.89
CA GLN A 387 10.04 15.37 -18.56
C GLN A 387 9.58 14.24 -19.48
N VAL A 388 8.65 13.39 -19.06
CA VAL A 388 8.13 12.30 -19.89
C VAL A 388 7.37 12.84 -21.10
N LEU A 389 6.54 13.86 -20.92
CA LEU A 389 5.84 14.50 -22.04
C LEU A 389 6.81 15.18 -22.99
N LEU A 390 7.76 15.97 -22.48
CA LEU A 390 8.79 16.62 -23.30
C LEU A 390 9.66 15.61 -24.06
N PHE A 391 10.06 14.53 -23.40
CA PHE A 391 10.78 13.42 -24.01
C PHE A 391 9.97 12.82 -25.17
N THR A 392 8.70 12.52 -24.92
CA THR A 392 7.78 11.90 -25.87
C THR A 392 7.59 12.77 -27.12
N PHE A 393 7.25 14.06 -26.94
CA PHE A 393 7.10 14.97 -28.07
C PHE A 393 8.43 15.24 -28.79
N SER A 394 9.54 15.31 -28.08
CA SER A 394 10.84 15.44 -28.74
C SER A 394 11.20 14.21 -29.58
N ALA A 395 10.99 13.00 -29.06
CA ALA A 395 11.20 11.76 -29.80
C ALA A 395 10.28 11.68 -31.02
N PHE A 396 9.01 12.08 -30.89
CA PHE A 396 8.10 12.18 -32.03
C PHE A 396 8.56 13.20 -33.06
N ASN A 397 9.05 14.37 -32.64
CA ASN A 397 9.62 15.36 -33.56
C ASN A 397 10.80 14.78 -34.35
N LEU A 398 11.68 14.00 -33.71
CA LEU A 398 12.78 13.31 -34.39
C LEU A 398 12.25 12.31 -35.44
N ALA A 399 11.32 11.44 -35.05
CA ALA A 399 10.73 10.44 -35.96
C ALA A 399 10.00 11.10 -37.15
N VAL A 400 9.23 12.15 -36.87
CA VAL A 400 8.47 12.91 -37.86
C VAL A 400 9.40 13.66 -38.82
N LYS A 401 10.53 14.18 -38.35
CA LYS A 401 11.57 14.78 -39.20
C LYS A 401 12.25 13.76 -40.12
N VAL A 402 12.54 12.55 -39.63
CA VAL A 402 13.02 11.44 -40.46
C VAL A 402 12.02 11.14 -41.58
N CYS A 403 10.73 11.18 -41.26
CA CYS A 403 9.62 11.01 -42.22
C CYS A 403 9.28 12.28 -43.03
N ARG A 404 10.07 13.37 -42.91
CA ARG A 404 9.85 14.68 -43.59
C ARG A 404 8.46 15.30 -43.35
N ARG A 405 7.87 15.09 -42.16
CA ARG A 405 6.59 15.64 -41.75
C ARG A 405 6.75 16.69 -40.65
N ARG A 406 5.67 17.38 -40.29
CA ARG A 406 5.60 18.30 -39.14
C ARG A 406 4.91 17.62 -37.96
N MET A 407 5.44 17.80 -36.76
CA MET A 407 4.85 17.25 -35.53
C MET A 407 3.59 18.02 -35.14
N SER A 408 2.51 17.30 -34.80
CA SER A 408 1.36 17.87 -34.11
C SER A 408 1.67 17.99 -32.62
N ASP A 409 1.39 19.14 -32.05
CA ASP A 409 1.64 19.51 -30.65
C ASP A 409 0.36 19.89 -29.90
N ALA A 410 -0.80 19.73 -30.55
CA ALA A 410 -2.12 20.06 -30.02
C ALA A 410 -2.42 19.38 -28.67
N LEU A 411 -1.87 18.17 -28.46
CA LEU A 411 -2.11 17.38 -27.25
C LEU A 411 -1.13 17.66 -26.10
N PHE A 412 -0.04 18.43 -26.30
CA PHE A 412 0.97 18.62 -25.26
C PHE A 412 0.39 19.31 -24.02
N GLY A 413 -0.23 20.47 -24.20
CA GLY A 413 -0.86 21.23 -23.12
C GLY A 413 -1.97 20.46 -22.41
N PRO A 414 -2.96 19.92 -23.16
CA PRO A 414 -4.02 19.10 -22.58
C PRO A 414 -3.50 17.90 -21.78
N MET A 415 -2.50 17.16 -22.27
CA MET A 415 -1.92 16.04 -21.53
C MET A 415 -1.22 16.50 -20.24
N LEU A 416 -0.44 17.57 -20.30
CA LEU A 416 0.22 18.10 -19.09
C LEU A 416 -0.81 18.49 -18.01
N ILE A 417 -1.86 19.23 -18.40
CA ILE A 417 -2.95 19.62 -17.49
C ILE A 417 -3.67 18.39 -16.96
N PHE A 418 -3.95 17.41 -17.82
CA PHE A 418 -4.64 16.19 -17.46
C PHE A 418 -3.87 15.39 -16.40
N PHE A 419 -2.58 15.11 -16.61
CA PHE A 419 -1.78 14.35 -15.66
C PHE A 419 -1.55 15.11 -14.34
N CYS A 420 -1.36 16.43 -14.40
CA CYS A 420 -1.29 17.24 -13.18
C CYS A 420 -2.63 17.23 -12.42
N SER A 421 -3.75 17.36 -13.12
CA SER A 421 -5.09 17.29 -12.52
C SER A 421 -5.38 15.92 -11.93
N LEU A 422 -4.95 14.87 -12.62
CA LEU A 422 -5.08 13.50 -12.15
C LEU A 422 -4.34 13.29 -10.84
N HIS A 423 -3.10 13.76 -10.73
CA HIS A 423 -2.34 13.72 -9.47
C HIS A 423 -3.05 14.48 -8.34
N LEU A 424 -3.54 15.70 -8.63
CA LEU A 424 -4.23 16.55 -7.66
C LEU A 424 -5.55 15.93 -7.17
N LEU A 425 -6.28 15.26 -8.06
CA LEU A 425 -7.60 14.70 -7.77
C LEU A 425 -7.56 13.21 -7.37
N LYS A 426 -6.38 12.58 -7.32
CA LYS A 426 -6.26 11.13 -7.07
C LYS A 426 -6.91 10.69 -5.77
N GLN A 427 -6.77 11.47 -4.68
CA GLN A 427 -7.34 11.13 -3.36
C GLN A 427 -8.89 11.26 -3.36
N PRO A 428 -9.48 12.38 -3.83
CA PRO A 428 -10.92 12.46 -4.07
C PRO A 428 -11.46 11.35 -4.98
N LEU A 429 -10.75 11.02 -6.05
CA LEU A 429 -11.14 9.96 -7.00
C LEU A 429 -11.10 8.59 -6.33
N ALA A 430 -10.04 8.28 -5.57
CA ALA A 430 -9.91 7.07 -4.79
C ALA A 430 -11.05 6.92 -3.75
N ASN A 431 -11.38 8.00 -3.05
CA ASN A 431 -12.45 8.02 -2.05
C ASN A 431 -13.87 8.02 -2.65
N SER A 432 -14.02 8.34 -3.93
CA SER A 432 -15.33 8.44 -4.58
C SER A 432 -16.01 7.10 -4.79
N THR A 433 -15.32 5.98 -4.57
CA THR A 433 -15.75 4.59 -4.85
C THR A 433 -16.09 4.31 -6.32
N TRP A 434 -16.08 5.31 -7.19
CA TRP A 434 -16.43 5.20 -8.60
C TRP A 434 -15.52 4.24 -9.37
N LEU A 435 -14.29 4.08 -8.89
CA LEU A 435 -13.29 3.18 -9.44
C LEU A 435 -13.33 1.77 -8.83
N GLY A 436 -14.35 1.44 -8.03
CA GLY A 436 -14.60 0.06 -7.55
C GLY A 436 -13.51 -0.53 -6.65
N TYR A 437 -12.74 0.32 -5.96
CA TYR A 437 -11.83 -0.07 -4.88
C TYR A 437 -12.04 0.84 -3.66
N ASP A 438 -11.53 0.44 -2.50
CA ASP A 438 -11.68 1.11 -1.20
C ASP A 438 -10.83 2.38 -1.01
N GLY A 439 -10.34 2.95 -2.11
CA GLY A 439 -9.42 4.07 -2.10
C GLY A 439 -7.96 3.70 -1.76
N ARG A 440 -7.65 2.42 -1.49
CA ARG A 440 -6.32 1.97 -1.07
C ARG A 440 -5.75 0.91 -2.02
N ILE A 441 -4.75 1.29 -2.80
CA ILE A 441 -4.07 0.35 -3.69
C ILE A 441 -2.79 -0.15 -3.00
N PRO A 442 -2.62 -1.47 -2.79
CA PRO A 442 -1.44 -1.99 -2.14
C PRO A 442 -0.18 -1.73 -2.97
N THR A 443 0.99 -1.76 -2.32
CA THR A 443 2.27 -1.72 -3.03
C THR A 443 2.38 -2.93 -3.96
N VAL A 444 2.50 -2.66 -5.27
CA VAL A 444 2.66 -3.68 -6.32
C VAL A 444 4.12 -3.88 -6.68
N ILE A 445 4.93 -2.83 -6.60
CA ILE A 445 6.39 -2.87 -6.83
C ILE A 445 7.08 -2.38 -5.58
N SER A 446 7.92 -3.21 -4.98
CA SER A 446 8.72 -2.84 -3.82
C SER A 446 9.88 -1.92 -4.21
N SER A 447 10.43 -1.22 -3.23
CA SER A 447 11.67 -0.47 -3.36
C SER A 447 12.84 -1.33 -3.82
N SER A 448 12.98 -2.54 -3.28
CA SER A 448 14.02 -3.51 -3.67
C SER A 448 13.84 -4.00 -5.10
N GLU A 449 12.61 -4.35 -5.52
CA GLU A 449 12.33 -4.68 -6.92
C GLU A 449 12.72 -3.49 -7.81
N TYR A 450 12.30 -2.28 -7.43
CA TYR A 450 12.64 -1.08 -8.18
C TYR A 450 14.14 -0.93 -8.39
N GLU A 451 14.99 -1.18 -7.38
CA GLU A 451 16.45 -1.08 -7.49
C GLU A 451 17.03 -1.92 -8.63
N THR A 452 16.48 -3.13 -8.83
CA THR A 452 16.93 -4.06 -9.88
C THR A 452 16.48 -3.70 -11.29
N LEU A 453 15.48 -2.82 -11.43
CA LEU A 453 14.91 -2.46 -12.73
C LEU A 453 15.89 -1.66 -13.58
N THR A 454 15.96 -2.00 -14.86
CA THR A 454 16.62 -1.19 -15.88
C THR A 454 15.62 -0.25 -16.55
N LEU A 455 16.13 0.72 -17.31
CA LEU A 455 15.27 1.58 -18.14
C LEU A 455 14.48 0.77 -19.19
N LEU A 456 15.06 -0.32 -19.70
CA LEU A 456 14.44 -1.14 -20.75
C LEU A 456 13.17 -1.83 -20.24
N ASP A 457 13.15 -2.21 -18.96
CA ASP A 457 12.03 -2.95 -18.36
C ASP A 457 10.71 -2.19 -18.42
N PHE A 458 10.76 -0.85 -18.37
CA PHE A 458 9.57 0.00 -18.54
C PHE A 458 8.91 -0.12 -19.93
N PHE A 459 9.64 -0.64 -20.92
CA PHE A 459 9.16 -0.79 -22.30
C PHE A 459 8.97 -2.26 -22.71
N THR A 460 9.70 -3.20 -22.09
CA THR A 460 9.69 -4.62 -22.47
C THR A 460 8.92 -5.51 -21.52
N THR A 461 8.63 -5.05 -20.30
CA THR A 461 7.91 -5.82 -19.27
C THR A 461 6.60 -5.13 -18.88
N ASP A 462 5.86 -5.73 -17.95
CA ASP A 462 4.61 -5.18 -17.39
C ASP A 462 4.83 -4.21 -16.22
N VAL A 463 6.09 -3.87 -15.89
CA VAL A 463 6.46 -2.94 -14.80
C VAL A 463 5.70 -1.61 -14.89
N ALA A 464 5.62 -1.01 -16.08
CA ALA A 464 4.90 0.26 -16.27
C ALA A 464 3.41 0.15 -15.92
N LEU A 465 2.78 -0.99 -16.20
CA LEU A 465 1.40 -1.27 -15.85
C LEU A 465 1.28 -1.48 -14.34
N ARG A 466 2.14 -2.31 -13.76
CA ARG A 466 2.19 -2.58 -12.30
C ARG A 466 2.44 -1.33 -11.47
N MET A 467 3.22 -0.36 -11.95
CA MET A 467 3.41 0.94 -11.31
C MET A 467 2.15 1.82 -11.33
N ASN A 468 1.20 1.50 -12.20
CA ASN A 468 -0.12 2.14 -12.28
C ASN A 468 -1.24 1.22 -11.74
N ALA A 469 -0.90 0.34 -10.78
CA ALA A 469 -1.72 -0.70 -10.15
C ALA A 469 -1.78 -2.06 -10.90
N SER A 470 -2.22 -3.12 -10.20
CA SER A 470 -2.25 -4.49 -10.76
C SER A 470 -3.27 -4.65 -11.89
N GLN A 471 -3.10 -5.60 -12.81
CA GLN A 471 -4.04 -5.83 -13.94
C GLN A 471 -5.50 -6.05 -13.52
N ARG A 472 -5.74 -6.62 -12.31
CA ARG A 472 -7.09 -6.84 -11.75
C ARG A 472 -7.72 -5.52 -11.27
N GLN A 473 -6.89 -4.59 -10.77
CA GLN A 473 -7.28 -3.24 -10.32
C GLN A 473 -7.22 -2.21 -11.46
N GLU A 474 -6.44 -2.46 -12.51
CA GLU A 474 -6.29 -1.64 -13.72
C GLU A 474 -7.59 -1.64 -14.56
N ALA A 475 -8.37 -2.72 -14.47
CA ALA A 475 -9.72 -2.78 -15.04
C ALA A 475 -10.70 -1.81 -14.36
N THR A 476 -10.44 -1.41 -13.11
CA THR A 476 -11.32 -0.60 -12.25
C THR A 476 -10.78 0.82 -12.06
N CYS A 477 -9.45 1.00 -12.01
CA CYS A 477 -8.74 2.28 -12.10
C CYS A 477 -8.67 2.79 -13.56
N ARG A 478 -9.77 2.61 -14.32
CA ARG A 478 -9.90 3.00 -15.73
C ARG A 478 -9.98 4.51 -15.86
N ILE A 479 -8.81 5.13 -15.77
CA ILE A 479 -8.47 6.26 -16.61
C ILE A 479 -7.50 5.68 -17.63
N GLU A 480 -7.97 5.45 -18.86
CA GLU A 480 -7.27 4.78 -19.96
C GLU A 480 -5.94 5.49 -20.34
N ILE A 481 -4.92 5.35 -19.52
CA ILE A 481 -3.55 5.81 -19.80
C ILE A 481 -2.77 4.66 -20.46
N ALA A 482 -3.06 3.41 -20.12
CA ALA A 482 -2.41 2.23 -20.71
C ALA A 482 -2.88 1.91 -22.15
N GLN A 483 -4.11 2.27 -22.54
CA GLN A 483 -4.54 2.11 -23.93
C GLN A 483 -3.84 3.07 -24.91
N GLN A 484 -3.29 4.19 -24.43
CA GLN A 484 -2.43 5.04 -25.26
C GLN A 484 -1.07 4.40 -25.59
N ILE A 485 -0.62 3.39 -24.84
CA ILE A 485 0.57 2.61 -25.21
C ILE A 485 0.21 1.49 -26.22
N LYS A 486 -1.01 0.93 -26.15
CA LYS A 486 -1.55 0.03 -27.21
C LYS A 486 -1.90 0.75 -28.51
N LEU A 487 -1.97 2.08 -28.52
CA LEU A 487 -2.15 2.89 -29.73
C LEU A 487 -1.02 2.71 -30.77
N ASN A 488 0.11 2.06 -30.41
CA ASN A 488 1.11 1.60 -31.38
C ASN A 488 0.59 0.61 -32.46
N ARG A 489 -0.65 0.11 -32.35
CA ARG A 489 -1.30 -0.66 -33.44
C ARG A 489 -2.41 0.05 -34.22
N CYS A 490 -2.82 1.28 -33.85
CA CYS A 490 -3.93 1.98 -34.49
C CYS A 490 -3.57 3.31 -35.17
N TRP A 491 -2.29 3.65 -35.36
CA TRP A 491 -1.92 4.79 -36.20
C TRP A 491 -1.89 4.39 -37.68
N ARG A 492 -3.07 4.17 -38.26
CA ARG A 492 -3.23 4.28 -39.72
C ARG A 492 -2.94 5.74 -40.08
N PHE A 493 -1.84 5.96 -40.80
CA PHE A 493 -1.60 7.20 -41.51
C PHE A 493 -2.65 7.35 -42.60
N ASP A 494 -3.77 8.01 -42.31
CA ASP A 494 -4.62 8.54 -43.37
C ASP A 494 -3.84 9.63 -44.09
N ARG A 495 -3.66 9.42 -45.40
CA ARG A 495 -3.15 10.42 -46.33
C ARG A 495 -4.30 11.38 -46.63
N GLY A 496 -4.26 12.56 -46.00
CA GLY A 496 -4.95 13.77 -46.44
C GLY A 496 -3.90 14.83 -46.67
#